data_AF-A0A2V7NZR3-F1
#
_entry.id   AF-A0A2V7NZR3-F1
#
_cell.length_a   1.000
_cell.length_b   1.000
_cell.length_c   1.000
_cell.angle_alpha   90.00
_cell.angle_beta   90.00
_cell.angle_gamma   90.00
#
_symmetry.space_group_name_H-M   'P 1'
#
loop_
_entity.id
_entity.type
_entity.pdbx_description
1 polymer ?
#
loop_
_entity_poly.entity_id
_entity_poly.type
_entity_poly.pdbx_seq_one_letter_code
_entity_poly.pdbx_strand_id
1 'polypeptide(L)'
;MRVLLALLIAAQHPVVPAPSPASDTAHDVVVAPAPPPVSEPDSTVLRVLAINDFHGALEARAWPWSNGKLVGGAAALKPWLDSLARACGCTTVRLDGGDEMQGTLLSNFSFGLPAIAAMNAFGIDGAAIGNHEFDWSVDTLRARMAGAKYRFLAANITDSSSAARPEWAEPWTLIQRGRLKVAVIGLALRATPTNTAS
;
A
#
# COMPACT_ATOMS: atom_id res chain seq x y z
N MET A 1 1.91 11.04 -15.39
CA MET A 1 0.78 10.44 -14.65
C MET A 1 0.66 11.10 -13.27
N ARG A 2 -0.56 11.38 -12.79
CA ARG A 2 -0.81 11.70 -11.36
C ARG A 2 -1.88 10.72 -10.88
N VAL A 3 -1.46 9.60 -10.31
CA VAL A 3 -2.35 8.72 -9.54
C VAL A 3 -2.50 9.34 -8.15
N LEU A 4 -3.74 9.59 -7.71
CA LEU A 4 -4.02 10.19 -6.42
C LEU A 4 -4.45 9.10 -5.44
N LEU A 5 -3.57 8.74 -4.53
CA LEU A 5 -3.87 7.83 -3.43
C LEU A 5 -4.38 8.63 -2.24
N ALA A 6 -5.64 8.43 -1.85
CA ALA A 6 -6.21 9.08 -0.68
C ALA A 6 -6.08 8.19 0.56
N LEU A 7 -5.47 8.71 1.63
CA LEU A 7 -5.23 8.02 2.88
C LEU A 7 -6.13 8.63 3.98
N LEU A 8 -6.98 7.82 4.60
CA LEU A 8 -7.70 8.21 5.82
C LEU A 8 -7.12 7.45 7.02
N ILE A 9 -6.76 8.18 8.08
CA ILE A 9 -6.22 7.63 9.34
C ILE A 9 -7.18 8.02 10.47
N ALA A 10 -7.62 7.03 11.26
CA ALA A 10 -8.38 7.26 12.48
C ALA A 10 -7.64 6.65 13.68
N ALA A 11 -7.37 7.46 14.71
CA ALA A 11 -6.87 7.00 16.00
C ALA A 11 -7.99 7.05 17.04
N GLN A 12 -8.17 5.97 17.80
CA GLN A 12 -9.09 5.95 18.95
C GLN A 12 -8.25 6.08 20.23
N HIS A 13 -8.59 7.03 21.09
CA HIS A 13 -8.01 7.17 22.43
C HIS A 13 -8.92 6.48 23.47
N PRO A 14 -8.37 5.71 24.42
CA PRO A 14 -9.16 5.15 25.52
C PRO A 14 -9.54 6.26 26.52
N VAL A 15 -10.79 6.21 27.01
CA VAL A 15 -11.28 7.08 28.10
C VAL A 15 -10.82 6.49 29.43
N VAL A 16 -10.00 7.21 30.18
CA VAL A 16 -9.59 6.81 31.54
C VAL A 16 -10.67 7.24 32.53
N PRO A 17 -11.28 6.32 33.31
CA PRO A 17 -12.27 6.69 34.31
C PRO A 17 -11.62 7.39 35.53
N ALA A 18 -12.34 8.35 36.12
CA ALA A 18 -11.87 9.08 37.29
C ALA A 18 -11.79 8.16 38.53
N PRO A 19 -10.75 8.29 39.38
CA PRO A 19 -10.65 7.50 40.61
C PRO A 19 -11.69 7.94 41.65
N SER A 20 -12.27 6.96 42.36
CA SER A 20 -13.14 7.20 43.52
C SER A 20 -12.33 7.54 44.77
N PRO A 21 -12.87 8.34 45.73
CA PRO A 21 -12.13 8.72 46.93
C PRO A 21 -12.05 7.55 47.92
N ALA A 22 -10.84 7.27 48.42
CA ALA A 22 -10.60 6.29 49.48
C ALA A 22 -10.50 6.97 50.85
N SER A 23 -11.00 6.30 51.89
CA SER A 23 -10.99 6.74 53.29
C SER A 23 -9.66 6.47 53.99
N ASP A 24 -9.27 7.41 54.84
CA ASP A 24 -8.00 7.54 55.55
C ASP A 24 -7.88 6.62 56.78
N THR A 25 -6.80 5.84 56.85
CA THR A 25 -6.14 5.43 58.11
C THR A 25 -4.63 5.28 57.85
N ALA A 26 -3.84 6.18 58.44
CA ALA A 26 -2.42 6.35 58.23
C ALA A 26 -1.53 5.25 58.84
N HIS A 27 -0.64 4.69 58.01
CA HIS A 27 0.65 4.14 58.41
C HIS A 27 1.72 4.79 57.52
N ASP A 28 2.66 5.51 58.13
CA ASP A 28 3.76 6.20 57.43
C ASP A 28 4.73 5.20 56.80
N VAL A 29 4.40 4.74 55.60
CA VAL A 29 5.35 4.17 54.65
C VAL A 29 5.86 5.33 53.82
N VAL A 30 7.16 5.63 53.89
CA VAL A 30 7.81 6.54 52.95
C VAL A 30 7.82 5.87 51.57
N VAL A 31 6.72 6.04 50.85
CA VAL A 31 6.59 5.63 49.45
C VAL A 31 7.39 6.65 48.64
N ALA A 32 8.54 6.21 48.10
CA ALA A 32 9.25 7.01 47.11
C ALA A 32 8.27 7.42 46.00
N PRO A 33 8.25 8.70 45.56
CA PRO A 33 7.32 9.13 44.53
C PRO A 33 7.51 8.24 43.30
N ALA A 34 6.42 7.63 42.85
CA ALA A 34 6.43 6.88 41.60
C ALA A 34 6.98 7.80 40.50
N PRO A 35 7.88 7.31 39.63
CA PRO A 35 8.37 8.11 38.52
C PRO A 35 7.15 8.64 37.73
N PRO A 36 7.19 9.90 37.26
CA PRO A 36 6.08 10.44 36.50
C PRO A 36 5.75 9.49 35.35
N PRO A 37 4.46 9.27 35.03
CA PRO A 37 4.10 8.42 33.90
C PRO A 37 4.82 8.98 32.67
N VAL A 38 5.68 8.15 32.07
CA VAL A 38 6.33 8.49 30.81
C VAL A 38 5.17 8.77 29.85
N SER A 39 5.06 10.01 29.38
CA SER A 39 4.00 10.38 28.44
C SER A 39 4.18 9.51 27.20
N GLU A 40 3.28 8.55 27.01
CA GLU A 40 3.18 7.85 25.73
C GLU A 40 3.17 8.91 24.63
N PRO A 41 4.03 8.81 23.60
CA PRO A 41 4.05 9.80 22.54
C PRO A 41 2.65 9.92 21.94
N ASP A 42 2.06 11.12 22.02
CA ASP A 42 0.70 11.43 21.51
C ASP A 42 0.66 11.52 19.97
N SER A 43 1.71 11.05 19.30
CA SER A 43 1.81 10.99 17.85
C SER A 43 2.34 9.63 17.44
N THR A 44 1.76 9.07 16.39
CA THR A 44 2.27 7.86 15.75
C THR A 44 2.79 8.20 14.37
N VAL A 45 4.03 7.83 14.09
CA VAL A 45 4.62 7.97 12.76
C VAL A 45 4.19 6.79 11.88
N LEU A 46 3.56 7.10 10.75
CA LEU A 46 3.28 6.18 9.66
C LEU A 46 4.18 6.51 8.48
N ARG A 47 4.91 5.52 7.97
CA ARG A 47 5.62 5.61 6.71
C ARG A 47 4.81 4.99 5.60
N VAL A 48 4.63 5.74 4.52
CA VAL A 48 4.07 5.24 3.27
C VAL A 48 5.20 5.15 2.25
N LEU A 49 5.49 3.95 1.78
CA LEU A 49 6.38 3.72 0.64
C LEU A 49 5.51 3.41 -0.56
N ALA A 50 5.57 4.25 -1.59
CA ALA A 50 4.79 4.08 -2.79
C ALA A 50 5.69 3.84 -4.00
N ILE A 51 5.32 2.87 -4.83
CA ILE A 51 5.81 2.71 -6.20
C ILE A 51 4.63 2.90 -7.15
N ASN A 52 4.91 3.04 -8.43
CA ASN A 52 3.91 3.16 -9.50
C ASN A 52 4.59 2.80 -10.82
N ASP A 53 3.79 2.45 -11.83
CA ASP A 53 4.25 2.30 -13.20
C ASP A 53 5.42 1.29 -13.30
N PHE A 54 5.35 0.20 -12.53
CA PHE A 54 6.41 -0.81 -12.53
C PHE A 54 6.54 -1.45 -13.91
N HIS A 55 5.45 -1.56 -14.67
CA HIS A 55 5.42 -1.98 -16.06
C HIS A 55 6.18 -3.28 -16.35
N GLY A 56 6.13 -4.23 -15.41
CA GLY A 56 6.89 -5.47 -15.49
C GLY A 56 8.41 -5.28 -15.59
N ALA A 57 8.97 -4.17 -15.08
CA ALA A 57 10.41 -3.85 -15.07
C ALA A 57 11.19 -4.72 -14.08
N LEU A 58 11.15 -6.03 -14.30
CA LEU A 58 11.75 -7.07 -13.47
C LEU A 58 13.27 -7.01 -13.49
N GLU A 59 13.86 -6.64 -14.62
CA GLU A 59 15.29 -6.54 -14.83
C GLU A 59 15.75 -5.08 -14.86
N ALA A 60 16.96 -4.84 -14.35
CA ALA A 60 17.58 -3.54 -14.45
C ALA A 60 17.99 -3.26 -15.90
N ARG A 61 17.82 -2.02 -16.37
CA ARG A 61 18.23 -1.62 -17.72
C ARG A 61 18.97 -0.29 -17.73
N ALA A 62 19.79 -0.10 -18.76
CA ALA A 62 20.36 1.20 -19.04
C ALA A 62 19.30 2.09 -19.70
N TRP A 63 19.29 3.34 -19.28
CA TRP A 63 18.46 4.40 -19.83
C TRP A 63 19.32 5.48 -20.50
N PRO A 64 18.77 6.30 -21.42
CA PRO A 64 19.52 7.38 -22.06
C PRO A 64 20.20 8.32 -21.05
N TRP A 65 19.57 8.57 -19.91
CA TRP A 65 20.08 9.43 -18.83
C TRP A 65 21.01 8.72 -17.83
N SER A 66 21.17 7.40 -17.94
CA SER A 66 21.92 6.59 -16.95
C SER A 66 23.42 6.47 -17.26
N ASN A 67 23.88 7.00 -18.40
CA ASN A 67 25.26 6.86 -18.87
C ASN A 67 25.76 5.40 -18.87
N GLY A 68 24.92 4.47 -19.34
CA GLY A 68 25.23 3.04 -19.42
C GLY A 68 25.09 2.27 -18.10
N LYS A 69 24.76 2.93 -16.98
CA LYS A 69 24.51 2.24 -15.71
C LYS A 69 23.15 1.56 -15.71
N LEU A 70 23.08 0.33 -15.24
CA LEU A 70 21.80 -0.36 -15.05
C LEU A 70 21.03 0.28 -13.89
N VAL A 71 19.76 0.58 -14.11
CA VAL A 71 18.87 1.17 -13.10
C VAL A 71 17.58 0.35 -13.00
N GLY A 72 17.06 0.24 -11.78
CA GLY A 72 15.79 -0.42 -11.48
C GLY A 72 15.92 -1.93 -11.37
N GLY A 73 14.86 -2.65 -11.74
CA GLY A 73 14.77 -4.09 -11.57
C GLY A 73 14.30 -4.51 -10.17
N ALA A 74 13.61 -5.64 -10.10
CA ALA A 74 13.06 -6.17 -8.87
C ALA A 74 14.14 -6.49 -7.83
N ALA A 75 15.30 -6.98 -8.29
CA ALA A 75 16.44 -7.32 -7.44
C ALA A 75 17.02 -6.11 -6.69
N ALA A 76 16.94 -4.90 -7.27
CA ALA A 76 17.37 -3.68 -6.61
C ALA A 76 16.25 -3.06 -5.75
N LEU A 77 15.01 -3.12 -6.23
CA LEU A 77 13.88 -2.46 -5.58
C LEU A 77 13.51 -3.10 -4.22
N LYS A 78 13.44 -4.43 -4.14
CA LYS A 78 13.11 -5.13 -2.88
C LYS A 78 14.03 -4.75 -1.70
N PRO A 79 15.37 -4.92 -1.79
CA PRO A 79 16.24 -4.59 -0.67
C PRO A 79 16.22 -3.10 -0.32
N TRP A 80 15.94 -2.22 -1.30
CA TRP A 80 15.78 -0.80 -1.05
C TRP A 80 14.49 -0.47 -0.28
N LEU A 81 13.35 -1.03 -0.67
CA LEU A 81 12.10 -0.92 0.11
C LEU A 81 12.27 -1.45 1.54
N ASP A 82 13.02 -2.54 1.70
CA ASP A 82 13.31 -3.09 3.02
C ASP A 82 14.23 -2.20 3.85
N SER A 83 15.26 -1.61 3.24
CA SER A 83 16.16 -0.72 3.96
C SER A 83 15.43 0.55 4.42
N LEU A 84 14.58 1.12 3.57
CA LEU A 84 13.75 2.28 3.92
C LEU A 84 12.73 1.97 5.03
N ALA A 85 12.12 0.78 5.01
CA ALA A 85 11.22 0.34 6.08
C ALA A 85 11.98 0.17 7.40
N ARG A 86 13.14 -0.52 7.39
CA ARG A 86 13.97 -0.73 8.58
C ARG A 86 14.50 0.58 9.17
N ALA A 87 14.96 1.50 8.33
CA ALA A 87 15.54 2.77 8.77
C ALA A 87 14.54 3.67 9.51
N CYS A 88 13.23 3.50 9.31
CA CYS A 88 12.24 4.25 10.08
C CYS A 88 12.12 3.76 11.52
N GLY A 89 12.22 2.44 11.73
CA GLY A 89 11.75 1.79 12.96
C GLY A 89 10.26 1.97 13.25
N CYS A 90 9.49 2.55 12.31
CA CYS A 90 8.08 2.91 12.47
C CYS A 90 7.15 1.99 11.67
N THR A 91 5.85 2.09 11.93
CA THR A 91 4.84 1.41 11.12
C THR A 91 4.97 1.85 9.66
N THR A 92 5.12 0.88 8.76
CA THR A 92 5.28 1.13 7.33
C THR A 92 4.18 0.40 6.55
N VAL A 93 3.59 1.09 5.58
CA VAL A 93 2.74 0.49 4.54
C VAL A 93 3.40 0.69 3.17
N ARG A 94 3.26 -0.31 2.30
CA ARG A 94 3.79 -0.32 0.93
C ARG A 94 2.64 -0.32 -0.05
N LEU A 95 2.59 0.64 -0.96
CA LEU A 95 1.47 0.83 -1.87
C LEU A 95 1.98 0.90 -3.31
N ASP A 96 1.16 0.43 -4.25
CA ASP A 96 1.41 0.56 -5.67
C ASP A 96 0.35 1.43 -6.36
N GLY A 97 0.77 2.24 -7.31
CA GLY A 97 -0.07 3.20 -8.04
C GLY A 97 -0.79 2.63 -9.27
N GLY A 98 -0.64 1.34 -9.57
CA GLY A 98 -1.11 0.72 -10.80
C GLY A 98 -0.07 0.75 -11.92
N ASP A 99 -0.47 0.19 -13.06
CA ASP A 99 0.36 -0.09 -14.24
C ASP A 99 1.59 -0.96 -13.87
N GLU A 100 1.35 -2.01 -13.09
CA GLU A 100 2.42 -2.86 -12.57
C GLU A 100 2.78 -4.02 -13.52
N MET A 101 1.83 -4.48 -14.35
CA MET A 101 1.97 -5.74 -15.09
C MET A 101 2.55 -5.60 -16.50
N GLN A 102 1.94 -4.79 -17.36
CA GLN A 102 2.30 -4.72 -18.78
C GLN A 102 3.58 -3.91 -18.98
N GLY A 103 4.45 -4.27 -19.94
CA GLY A 103 5.50 -3.37 -20.41
C GLY A 103 6.69 -4.11 -21.01
N THR A 104 7.39 -4.93 -20.21
CA THR A 104 8.56 -5.70 -20.69
C THR A 104 8.16 -7.02 -21.35
N LEU A 105 9.04 -7.57 -22.19
CA LEU A 105 8.81 -8.86 -22.87
C LEU A 105 8.55 -10.00 -21.88
N LEU A 106 9.35 -10.09 -20.81
CA LEU A 106 9.22 -11.15 -19.81
C LEU A 106 7.85 -11.11 -19.12
N SER A 107 7.35 -9.90 -18.82
CA SER A 107 6.04 -9.74 -18.20
C SER A 107 4.91 -10.00 -19.20
N ASN A 108 5.02 -9.43 -20.40
CA ASN A 108 3.99 -9.54 -21.44
C ASN A 108 3.79 -10.98 -21.92
N PHE A 109 4.87 -11.75 -22.10
CA PHE A 109 4.79 -13.15 -22.52
C PHE A 109 3.98 -14.02 -21.57
N SER A 110 3.98 -13.66 -20.28
CA SER A 110 3.25 -14.39 -19.23
C SER A 110 2.05 -13.61 -18.69
N PHE A 111 1.58 -12.61 -19.44
CA PHE A 111 0.43 -11.78 -19.08
C PHE A 111 0.50 -11.22 -17.65
N GLY A 112 1.66 -10.72 -17.22
CA GLY A 112 1.84 -10.08 -15.91
C GLY A 112 2.17 -11.02 -14.74
N LEU A 113 2.15 -12.34 -14.92
CA LEU A 113 2.47 -13.30 -13.84
C LEU A 113 3.75 -12.99 -13.05
N PRO A 114 4.91 -12.75 -13.69
CA PRO A 114 6.14 -12.48 -12.95
C PRO A 114 6.12 -11.10 -12.27
N ALA A 115 5.37 -10.12 -12.80
CA ALA A 115 5.17 -8.83 -12.13
C ALA A 115 4.39 -9.00 -10.82
N ILE A 116 3.28 -9.76 -10.82
CA ILE A 116 2.53 -10.10 -9.60
C ILE A 116 3.42 -10.82 -8.58
N ALA A 117 4.27 -11.74 -9.04
CA ALA A 117 5.22 -12.42 -8.16
C ALA A 117 6.22 -11.44 -7.53
N ALA A 118 6.70 -10.44 -8.29
CA ALA A 118 7.56 -9.38 -7.77
C ALA A 118 6.83 -8.49 -6.76
N MET A 119 5.60 -8.06 -7.03
CA MET A 119 4.80 -7.24 -6.10
C MET A 119 4.50 -7.97 -4.79
N ASN A 120 4.17 -9.27 -4.88
CA ASN A 120 4.06 -10.15 -3.73
C ASN A 120 5.37 -10.22 -2.92
N ALA A 121 6.52 -10.32 -3.61
CA ALA A 121 7.83 -10.31 -2.97
C ALA A 121 8.14 -8.95 -2.35
N PHE A 122 7.75 -7.84 -2.98
CA PHE A 122 7.88 -6.48 -2.45
C PHE A 122 7.04 -6.25 -1.20
N GLY A 123 6.07 -7.11 -0.91
CA GLY A 123 5.19 -6.96 0.24
C GLY A 123 4.32 -5.72 0.11
N ILE A 124 3.79 -5.48 -1.09
CA ILE A 124 2.75 -4.47 -1.32
C ILE A 124 1.54 -4.83 -0.46
N ASP A 125 0.90 -3.82 0.13
CA ASP A 125 -0.28 -3.94 1.00
C ASP A 125 -1.57 -3.60 0.24
N GLY A 126 -1.48 -2.79 -0.81
CA GLY A 126 -2.58 -2.44 -1.70
C GLY A 126 -2.08 -1.74 -2.96
N ALA A 127 -2.76 -1.97 -4.08
CA ALA A 127 -2.42 -1.40 -5.38
C ALA A 127 -3.65 -0.72 -5.98
N ALA A 128 -3.49 0.42 -6.65
CA ALA A 128 -4.55 0.94 -7.52
C ALA A 128 -4.62 0.11 -8.81
N ILE A 129 -5.79 0.08 -9.45
CA ILE A 129 -5.91 -0.44 -10.82
C ILE A 129 -5.56 0.70 -11.79
N GLY A 130 -4.47 0.55 -12.54
CA GLY A 130 -4.08 1.43 -13.63
C GLY A 130 -4.81 1.09 -14.94
N ASN A 131 -4.43 1.76 -16.02
CA ASN A 131 -5.04 1.48 -17.33
C ASN A 131 -4.50 0.18 -17.92
N HIS A 132 -3.21 -0.12 -17.78
CA HIS A 132 -2.59 -1.28 -18.39
C HIS A 132 -2.97 -2.61 -17.73
N GLU A 133 -3.59 -2.58 -16.57
CA GLU A 133 -4.22 -3.75 -15.96
C GLU A 133 -5.29 -4.39 -16.85
N PHE A 134 -5.87 -3.64 -17.79
CA PHE A 134 -6.93 -4.10 -18.70
C PHE A 134 -6.43 -4.63 -20.05
N ASP A 135 -5.14 -4.50 -20.38
CA ASP A 135 -4.59 -4.75 -21.72
C ASP A 135 -4.81 -6.18 -22.27
N TRP A 136 -5.02 -7.17 -21.39
CA TRP A 136 -5.23 -8.56 -21.81
C TRP A 136 -6.65 -9.08 -21.60
N SER A 137 -7.58 -8.26 -21.10
CA SER A 137 -8.96 -8.54 -20.62
C SER A 137 -9.17 -8.44 -19.11
N VAL A 138 -10.42 -8.17 -18.73
CA VAL A 138 -10.89 -8.22 -17.34
C VAL A 138 -10.72 -9.60 -16.73
N ASP A 139 -10.88 -10.69 -17.50
CA ASP A 139 -10.68 -12.04 -16.98
C ASP A 139 -9.21 -12.31 -16.64
N THR A 140 -8.28 -11.79 -17.46
CA THR A 140 -6.85 -11.85 -17.15
C THR A 140 -6.53 -11.03 -15.91
N LEU A 141 -7.05 -9.80 -15.81
CA LEU A 141 -6.91 -8.97 -14.60
C LEU A 141 -7.39 -9.73 -13.36
N ARG A 142 -8.60 -10.31 -13.39
CA ARG A 142 -9.16 -11.09 -12.27
C ARG A 142 -8.30 -12.30 -11.93
N ALA A 143 -7.75 -12.99 -12.92
CA ALA A 143 -6.81 -14.09 -12.69
C ALA A 143 -5.50 -13.64 -12.01
N ARG A 144 -5.04 -12.42 -12.30
CA ARG A 144 -3.85 -11.82 -11.64
C ARG A 144 -4.16 -11.33 -10.24
N MET A 145 -5.32 -10.70 -10.04
CA MET A 145 -5.84 -10.34 -8.72
C MET A 145 -5.93 -11.57 -7.80
N ALA A 146 -6.35 -12.72 -8.32
CA ALA A 146 -6.41 -13.98 -7.56
C ALA A 146 -5.03 -14.51 -7.13
N GLY A 147 -3.95 -14.14 -7.83
CA GLY A 147 -2.56 -14.49 -7.48
C GLY A 147 -1.86 -13.45 -6.60
N ALA A 148 -2.46 -12.28 -6.39
CA ALA A 148 -1.90 -11.22 -5.56
C ALA A 148 -2.16 -11.47 -4.07
N LYS A 149 -1.18 -11.14 -3.23
CA LYS A 149 -1.27 -11.19 -1.75
C LYS A 149 -1.77 -9.86 -1.16
N TYR A 150 -2.16 -8.93 -2.02
CA TYR A 150 -2.69 -7.60 -1.73
C TYR A 150 -3.99 -7.38 -2.49
N ARG A 151 -4.68 -6.29 -2.17
CA ARG A 151 -5.91 -5.89 -2.86
C ARG A 151 -5.60 -4.90 -3.97
N PHE A 152 -6.14 -5.17 -5.15
CA PHE A 152 -6.28 -4.17 -6.21
C PHE A 152 -7.51 -3.31 -5.91
N LEU A 153 -7.38 -2.00 -6.07
CA LEU A 153 -8.33 -1.02 -5.59
C LEU A 153 -8.75 -0.05 -6.70
N ALA A 154 -10.06 0.12 -6.86
CA ALA A 154 -10.65 1.11 -7.76
C ALA A 154 -12.07 1.50 -7.34
N ALA A 155 -12.22 2.67 -6.72
CA ALA A 155 -13.51 3.19 -6.29
C ALA A 155 -14.35 3.78 -7.43
N ASN A 156 -13.75 4.09 -8.57
CA ASN A 156 -14.36 4.86 -9.67
C ASN A 156 -14.45 4.10 -11.00
N ILE A 157 -14.36 2.76 -10.98
CA ILE A 157 -14.64 1.92 -12.16
C ILE A 157 -16.10 1.48 -12.11
N THR A 158 -16.77 1.55 -13.25
CA THR A 158 -18.15 1.08 -13.43
C THR A 158 -18.24 0.14 -14.61
N ASP A 159 -19.28 -0.69 -14.64
CA ASP A 159 -19.65 -1.42 -15.86
C ASP A 159 -20.05 -0.43 -16.97
N SER A 160 -19.89 -0.81 -18.23
CA SER A 160 -20.37 0.01 -19.36
C SER A 160 -21.89 -0.15 -19.55
N SER A 161 -22.43 -1.30 -19.16
CA SER A 161 -23.86 -1.63 -19.21
C SER A 161 -24.64 -1.09 -18.00
N SER A 162 -23.96 -0.74 -16.91
CA SER A 162 -24.57 -0.16 -15.71
C SER A 162 -23.62 0.82 -15.02
N ALA A 163 -24.13 1.93 -14.50
CA ALA A 163 -23.32 2.86 -13.69
C ALA A 163 -22.88 2.26 -12.33
N ALA A 164 -23.03 0.95 -12.13
CA ALA A 164 -22.62 0.25 -10.92
C ALA A 164 -21.14 -0.15 -10.99
N ARG A 165 -20.46 -0.10 -9.85
CA ARG A 165 -19.11 -0.65 -9.70
C ARG A 165 -19.19 -2.18 -9.73
N PRO A 166 -18.36 -2.87 -10.52
CA PRO A 166 -18.35 -4.32 -10.52
C PRO A 166 -17.86 -4.86 -9.17
N GLU A 167 -18.39 -6.01 -8.74
CA GLU A 167 -18.11 -6.59 -7.42
C GLU A 167 -16.62 -6.85 -7.19
N TRP A 168 -15.90 -7.26 -8.25
CA TRP A 168 -14.47 -7.58 -8.20
C TRP A 168 -13.58 -6.33 -8.02
N ALA A 169 -14.06 -5.12 -8.31
CA ALA A 169 -13.25 -3.91 -8.23
C ALA A 169 -13.36 -3.28 -6.83
N GLU A 170 -12.68 -3.85 -5.83
CA GLU A 170 -12.74 -3.34 -4.44
C GLU A 170 -12.43 -1.83 -4.38
N PRO A 171 -13.23 -0.99 -3.69
CA PRO A 171 -13.03 0.46 -3.74
C PRO A 171 -11.90 0.92 -2.81
N TRP A 172 -11.74 0.21 -1.70
CA TRP A 172 -10.80 0.51 -0.62
C TRP A 172 -10.50 -0.75 0.20
N THR A 173 -9.42 -0.71 0.97
CA THR A 173 -9.08 -1.74 1.98
C THR A 173 -8.62 -1.09 3.28
N LEU A 174 -8.74 -1.81 4.40
CA LEU A 174 -8.22 -1.39 5.70
C LEU A 174 -6.98 -2.22 6.05
N ILE A 175 -5.82 -1.55 6.11
CA ILE A 175 -4.57 -2.17 6.54
C ILE A 175 -4.41 -1.94 8.04
N GLN A 176 -4.28 -3.02 8.81
CA GLN A 176 -3.97 -2.94 10.24
C GLN A 176 -2.50 -3.28 10.50
N ARG A 177 -1.82 -2.40 11.25
CA ARG A 177 -0.41 -2.56 11.68
C ARG A 177 -0.29 -2.10 13.13
N GLY A 178 -0.11 -3.05 14.04
CA GLY A 178 -0.18 -2.78 15.48
C GLY A 178 -1.49 -2.09 15.86
N ARG A 179 -1.40 -0.91 16.47
CA ARG A 179 -2.55 -0.06 16.85
C ARG A 179 -3.10 0.83 15.72
N LEU A 180 -2.41 0.91 14.58
CA LEU A 180 -2.84 1.74 13.46
C LEU A 180 -3.79 0.98 12.52
N LYS A 181 -4.86 1.65 12.13
CA LYS A 181 -5.78 1.26 11.07
C LYS A 181 -5.70 2.30 9.95
N VAL A 182 -5.37 1.85 8.75
CA VAL A 182 -5.07 2.71 7.60
C VAL A 182 -6.03 2.35 6.47
N ALA A 183 -6.94 3.27 6.13
CA ALA A 183 -7.84 3.08 4.99
C ALA A 183 -7.17 3.57 3.72
N VAL A 184 -7.09 2.70 2.71
CA VAL A 184 -6.50 2.98 1.40
C VAL A 184 -7.60 2.91 0.34
N ILE A 185 -7.78 3.98 -0.41
CA ILE A 185 -8.80 4.10 -1.47
C ILE A 185 -8.10 4.15 -2.83
N GLY A 186 -8.48 3.27 -3.75
CA GLY A 186 -7.91 3.25 -5.10
C GLY A 186 -8.72 4.08 -6.09
N LEU A 187 -8.06 4.71 -7.05
CA LEU A 187 -8.69 5.42 -8.16
C LEU A 187 -7.97 5.11 -9.47
N ALA A 188 -8.74 4.69 -10.46
CA ALA A 188 -8.28 4.51 -11.83
C ALA A 188 -8.37 5.81 -12.63
N LEU A 189 -7.53 5.95 -13.65
CA LEU A 189 -7.55 7.13 -14.53
C LEU A 189 -8.86 7.17 -15.34
N ARG A 190 -9.49 8.33 -15.47
CA ARG A 190 -10.73 8.46 -16.28
C ARG A 190 -10.52 8.16 -17.77
N ALA A 191 -9.28 8.28 -18.25
CA ALA A 191 -8.89 7.99 -19.62
C ALA A 191 -8.57 6.51 -19.86
N THR A 192 -8.71 5.63 -18.85
CA THR A 192 -8.48 4.18 -19.02
C THR A 192 -9.22 3.59 -20.22
N PRO A 193 -10.49 3.93 -20.52
CA PRO A 193 -11.19 3.37 -21.69
C PRO A 193 -10.55 3.69 -23.05
N THR A 194 -9.64 4.67 -23.13
CA THR A 194 -9.01 5.12 -24.38
C THR A 194 -7.50 4.90 -24.42
N ASN A 195 -6.88 4.46 -23.32
CA ASN A 195 -5.42 4.36 -23.17
C ASN A 195 -4.92 2.94 -22.89
N THR A 196 -5.80 1.95 -22.94
CA THR A 196 -5.46 0.53 -22.95
C THR A 196 -4.97 0.09 -24.32
N ALA A 197 -3.97 -0.79 -24.37
CA ALA A 197 -3.58 -1.40 -25.63
C ALA A 197 -4.75 -2.26 -26.14
N SER A 198 -5.26 -1.93 -27.33
CA SER A 198 -6.27 -2.70 -28.05
C SER A 198 -5.71 -3.97 -28.67
#